data_AF-A0AB74U9I9-F1
#
_entry.id   AF-A0AB74U9I9-F1
#
_cell.length_a   1.000
_cell.length_b   1.000
_cell.length_c   1.000
_cell.angle_alpha   90.00
_cell.angle_beta   90.00
_cell.angle_gamma   90.00
#
_symmetry.space_group_name_H-M   'P 1'
#
loop_
_entity.id
_entity.type
_entity.pdbx_description
1 polymer ?
#
loop_
_entity_poly.entity_id
_entity_poly.type
_entity_poly.pdbx_seq_one_letter_code
_entity_poly.pdbx_strand_id
1 'polypeptide(L)'
;MKLIMLPQRSDNTAQYRAAGPVLTVTIGEHTDTFDFTDAPDGEFDGFASDTLPVCPILRAEKSGGELTVWALGWYGPRPEREMQHTPVTDDAGEVIDYHPEPEADYAERLAAWEALTQEREVTI
;
A
#
# COMPACT_ATOMS: atom_id res chain seq x y z
N MET A 1 11.20 -13.07 3.51
CA MET A 1 10.95 -12.39 2.22
C MET A 1 11.04 -10.89 2.48
N LYS A 2 11.63 -10.13 1.56
CA LYS A 2 11.63 -8.67 1.58
C LYS A 2 10.69 -8.15 0.50
N LEU A 3 9.78 -7.23 0.83
CA LEU A 3 8.94 -6.56 -0.15
C LEU A 3 9.40 -5.11 -0.32
N ILE A 4 9.71 -4.70 -1.54
CA ILE A 4 9.99 -3.31 -1.90
C ILE A 4 8.78 -2.77 -2.65
N MET A 5 8.13 -1.77 -2.09
CA MET A 5 6.98 -1.11 -2.70
C MET A 5 7.44 0.11 -3.50
N LEU A 6 7.14 0.10 -4.80
CA LEU A 6 7.35 1.24 -5.69
C LEU A 6 6.09 2.11 -5.72
N PRO A 7 6.20 3.43 -5.48
CA PRO A 7 5.04 4.31 -5.34
C PRO A 7 4.33 4.49 -6.68
N GLN A 8 3.00 4.28 -6.69
CA GLN A 8 2.17 4.46 -7.89
C GLN A 8 0.84 5.14 -7.53
N ARG A 9 0.51 6.27 -8.16
CA ARG A 9 -0.81 6.90 -7.95
C ARG A 9 -1.90 6.00 -8.54
N SER A 10 -2.83 5.57 -7.70
CA SER A 10 -4.02 4.79 -8.06
C SER A 10 -5.03 4.81 -6.93
N ASP A 11 -6.31 4.62 -7.24
CA ASP A 11 -7.34 4.40 -6.22
C ASP A 11 -7.48 2.93 -5.84
N ASN A 12 -6.69 2.04 -6.47
CA ASN A 12 -6.55 0.65 -6.03
C ASN A 12 -5.86 0.58 -4.67
N THR A 13 -6.22 -0.45 -3.90
CA THR A 13 -5.54 -0.81 -2.65
C THR A 13 -5.11 -2.28 -2.74
N ALA A 14 -3.86 -2.58 -2.39
CA ALA A 14 -3.34 -3.94 -2.31
C ALA A 14 -2.96 -4.28 -0.86
N GLN A 15 -3.27 -5.50 -0.45
CA GLN A 15 -2.74 -6.11 0.76
C GLN A 15 -1.77 -7.22 0.37
N TYR A 16 -0.63 -7.27 1.05
CA TYR A 16 0.42 -8.26 0.83
C TYR A 16 0.63 -9.05 2.12
N ARG A 17 0.76 -10.37 2.01
CA ARG A 17 1.10 -11.27 3.12
C ARG A 17 2.07 -12.32 2.64
N ALA A 18 3.10 -12.63 3.42
CA ALA A 18 4.02 -13.71 3.11
C ALA A 18 3.84 -14.91 4.05
N ALA A 19 3.98 -16.10 3.48
CA ALA A 19 4.17 -17.35 4.22
C ALA A 19 5.44 -18.02 3.67
N GLY A 20 6.59 -17.69 4.26
CA GLY A 20 7.88 -18.12 3.72
C GLY A 20 8.15 -17.51 2.34
N PRO A 21 8.38 -18.31 1.29
CA PRO A 21 8.59 -17.84 -0.08
C PRO A 21 7.28 -17.66 -0.87
N VAL A 22 6.11 -17.79 -0.23
CA VAL A 22 4.81 -17.64 -0.88
C VAL A 22 4.24 -16.27 -0.57
N LEU A 23 3.97 -15.46 -1.60
CA LEU A 23 3.38 -14.12 -1.49
C LEU A 23 1.91 -14.17 -1.90
N THR A 24 1.01 -13.87 -0.97
CA THR A 24 -0.41 -13.69 -1.25
C THR A 24 -0.72 -12.21 -1.38
N VAL A 25 -1.41 -11.85 -2.46
CA VAL A 25 -1.82 -10.48 -2.77
C VAL A 25 -3.33 -10.41 -2.85
N THR A 26 -3.93 -9.39 -2.22
CA THR A 26 -5.38 -9.14 -2.29
C THR A 26 -5.66 -7.73 -2.77
N ILE A 27 -6.51 -7.57 -3.78
CA ILE A 27 -6.96 -6.30 -4.34
C ILE A 27 -8.49 -6.33 -4.40
N GLY A 28 -9.13 -5.53 -3.54
CA GLY A 28 -10.58 -5.62 -3.36
C GLY A 28 -11.00 -7.02 -2.88
N GLU A 29 -11.82 -7.71 -3.66
CA GLU A 29 -12.27 -9.08 -3.41
C GLU A 29 -11.42 -10.16 -4.09
N HIS A 30 -10.45 -9.77 -4.93
CA HIS A 30 -9.60 -10.69 -5.67
C HIS A 30 -8.34 -11.03 -4.88
N THR A 31 -8.03 -12.30 -4.76
CA THR A 31 -6.81 -12.79 -4.09
C THR A 31 -6.07 -13.74 -5.00
N ASP A 32 -4.75 -13.56 -5.11
CA ASP A 32 -3.87 -14.46 -5.85
C ASP A 32 -2.57 -14.72 -5.10
N THR A 33 -1.85 -15.77 -5.48
CA THR A 33 -0.63 -16.22 -4.82
C THR A 33 0.51 -16.44 -5.80
N PHE A 34 1.68 -15.90 -5.45
CA PHE A 34 2.92 -16.05 -6.18
C PHE A 34 3.86 -16.92 -5.33
N ASP A 35 4.12 -18.15 -5.78
CA ASP A 35 4.92 -19.13 -5.06
C ASP A 35 6.35 -19.20 -5.61
N PHE A 36 7.34 -18.90 -4.76
CA PHE A 36 8.76 -18.92 -5.08
C PHE A 36 9.53 -20.07 -4.38
N THR A 37 8.82 -21.07 -3.85
CA THR A 37 9.41 -22.18 -3.07
C THR A 37 10.51 -22.87 -3.86
N ASP A 38 10.20 -23.32 -5.08
CA ASP A 38 11.12 -24.05 -5.95
C ASP A 38 11.87 -23.16 -6.95
N ALA A 39 11.72 -21.84 -6.83
CA ALA A 39 12.43 -20.90 -7.70
C ALA A 39 13.95 -21.03 -7.50
N PRO A 40 14.77 -21.11 -8.56
CA PRO A 40 16.22 -21.05 -8.43
C PRO A 40 16.70 -19.66 -8.01
N ASP A 41 17.98 -19.51 -7.70
CA ASP A 41 18.58 -18.18 -7.60
C ASP A 41 18.54 -17.49 -8.98
N GLY A 42 18.22 -16.20 -9.00
CA GLY A 42 18.08 -15.39 -10.21
C GLY A 42 17.05 -14.28 -10.10
N GLU A 43 16.87 -13.55 -11.20
CA GLU A 43 15.85 -12.52 -11.38
C GLU A 43 14.65 -13.08 -12.14
N PHE A 44 13.45 -12.65 -11.75
CA PHE A 44 12.17 -13.04 -12.31
C PHE A 44 11.37 -11.78 -12.62
N ASP A 45 10.75 -11.72 -13.80
CA ASP A 45 9.86 -10.64 -14.22
C ASP A 45 8.68 -11.19 -15.05
N GLY A 46 7.87 -10.30 -15.63
CA GLY A 46 6.77 -10.70 -16.53
C GLY A 46 5.60 -11.38 -15.80
N PHE A 47 5.43 -11.13 -14.51
CA PHE A 47 4.33 -11.67 -13.72
C PHE A 47 2.97 -11.27 -14.29
N ALA A 48 2.08 -12.24 -14.39
CA ALA A 48 0.69 -12.04 -14.75
C ALA A 48 -0.21 -12.77 -13.74
N SER A 49 -1.45 -12.30 -13.63
CA SER A 49 -2.49 -12.94 -12.83
C SER A 49 -3.78 -12.91 -13.63
N ASP A 50 -4.43 -14.05 -13.74
CA ASP A 50 -5.78 -14.16 -14.33
C ASP A 50 -6.88 -13.89 -13.28
N THR A 51 -6.50 -13.75 -12.00
CA THR A 51 -7.41 -13.55 -10.88
C THR A 51 -7.46 -12.10 -10.42
N LEU A 52 -6.31 -11.44 -10.34
CA LEU A 52 -6.21 -10.04 -9.94
C LEU A 52 -6.64 -9.11 -11.09
N PRO A 53 -7.33 -8.00 -10.81
CA PRO A 53 -7.72 -7.03 -11.84
C PRO A 53 -6.50 -6.35 -12.49
N VAL A 54 -5.36 -6.33 -11.78
CA VAL A 54 -4.05 -5.91 -12.28
C VAL A 54 -2.99 -6.65 -11.47
N CYS A 55 -1.95 -7.16 -12.13
CA CYS A 55 -0.81 -7.78 -11.44
C CYS A 55 0.07 -6.67 -10.82
N PRO A 56 0.23 -6.63 -9.49
CA PRO A 56 1.05 -5.60 -8.87
C PRO A 56 2.51 -6.00 -8.70
N ILE A 57 2.87 -7.26 -8.99
CA ILE A 57 4.25 -7.75 -8.88
C ILE A 57 5.00 -7.34 -10.14
N LEU A 58 6.12 -6.64 -9.97
CA LEU A 58 6.92 -6.12 -11.07
C LEU A 58 8.10 -7.03 -11.39
N ARG A 59 8.81 -7.44 -10.35
CA ARG A 59 9.95 -8.35 -10.43
C ARG A 59 10.21 -9.02 -9.08
N ALA A 60 10.96 -10.11 -9.08
CA ALA A 60 11.51 -10.73 -7.89
C ALA A 60 12.97 -11.13 -8.12
N GLU A 61 13.75 -11.21 -7.05
CA GLU A 61 15.13 -11.68 -7.08
C GLU A 61 15.33 -12.66 -5.91
N LYS A 62 15.90 -13.83 -6.22
CA LYS A 62 16.31 -14.81 -5.22
C LYS A 62 17.82 -14.98 -5.28
N SER A 63 18.50 -14.83 -4.16
CA SER A 63 19.96 -14.95 -4.07
C SER A 63 20.35 -15.47 -2.71
N GLY A 64 21.06 -16.60 -2.65
CA GLY A 64 21.57 -17.14 -1.39
C GLY A 64 20.49 -17.48 -0.36
N GLY A 65 19.28 -17.84 -0.81
CA GLY A 65 18.14 -18.14 0.05
C GLY A 65 17.34 -16.91 0.52
N GLU A 66 17.74 -15.70 0.16
CA GLU A 66 16.97 -14.48 0.36
C GLU A 66 16.10 -14.19 -0.86
N LEU A 67 14.83 -13.85 -0.63
CA LEU A 67 13.87 -13.48 -1.68
C LEU A 67 13.45 -12.02 -1.48
N THR A 68 13.68 -11.19 -2.50
CA THR A 68 13.19 -9.82 -2.61
C THR A 68 12.14 -9.74 -3.70
N VAL A 69 11.00 -9.12 -3.42
CA VAL A 69 9.93 -8.88 -4.40
C VAL A 69 9.72 -7.37 -4.52
N TRP A 70 9.61 -6.86 -5.74
CA TRP A 70 9.21 -5.48 -6.02
C TRP A 70 7.76 -5.46 -6.47
N ALA A 71 6.93 -4.68 -5.79
CA ALA A 71 5.50 -4.58 -6.08
C ALA A 71 5.03 -3.13 -6.11
N LEU A 72 3.86 -2.91 -6.69
CA LEU A 72 3.20 -1.60 -6.69
C LEU A 72 2.68 -1.25 -5.29
N GLY A 73 3.19 -0.15 -4.75
CA GLY A 73 2.70 0.51 -3.54
C GLY A 73 1.73 1.63 -3.92
N TRP A 74 0.46 1.28 -4.16
CA TRP A 74 -0.53 2.29 -4.52
C TRP A 74 -0.79 3.31 -3.42
N TYR A 75 -0.99 4.56 -3.82
CA TYR A 75 -1.33 5.66 -2.93
C TYR A 75 -2.44 6.55 -3.49
N GLY A 76 -3.25 7.07 -2.56
CA GLY A 76 -4.43 7.93 -2.77
C GLY A 76 -4.11 9.34 -3.28
N PRO A 77 -5.12 10.19 -3.52
CA PRO A 77 -4.89 11.59 -3.83
C PRO A 77 -4.25 12.27 -2.62
N ARG A 78 -3.56 13.39 -2.87
CA ARG A 78 -3.01 14.19 -1.79
C ARG A 78 -4.16 14.62 -0.86
N PRO A 79 -4.00 14.52 0.47
CA PRO A 79 -5.03 14.98 1.39
C PRO A 79 -5.26 16.49 1.23
N GLU A 80 -6.52 16.91 1.34
CA GLU A 80 -6.93 18.31 1.31
C GLU A 80 -7.55 18.68 2.65
N ARG A 81 -6.93 19.64 3.35
CA ARG A 81 -7.39 20.09 4.67
C ARG A 81 -8.76 20.76 4.61
N GLU A 82 -8.97 21.60 3.61
CA GLU A 82 -10.16 22.45 3.52
C GLU A 82 -11.44 21.66 3.21
N MET A 83 -11.30 20.44 2.67
CA MET A 83 -12.43 19.56 2.39
C MET A 83 -12.88 18.72 3.60
N GLN A 84 -12.12 18.76 4.71
CA GLN A 84 -12.39 17.98 5.89
C GLN A 84 -12.81 18.90 7.03
N HIS A 85 -14.05 18.73 7.47
CA HIS A 85 -14.66 19.59 8.48
C HIS A 85 -14.78 18.85 9.81
N THR A 86 -14.32 19.51 10.87
CA THR A 86 -14.50 19.05 12.25
C THR A 86 -15.71 19.76 12.86
N PRO A 87 -16.71 19.02 13.37
CA PRO A 87 -17.86 19.64 14.01
C PRO A 87 -17.44 20.32 15.30
N VAL A 88 -17.92 21.54 15.50
CA VAL A 88 -17.82 22.27 16.77
C VAL A 88 -19.12 22.05 17.51
N THR A 89 -19.04 21.51 18.74
CA THR A 89 -20.22 21.27 19.58
C THR A 89 -20.30 22.26 20.72
N ASP A 90 -21.52 22.63 21.12
CA ASP A 90 -21.75 23.35 22.36
C ASP A 90 -21.66 22.43 23.60
N ASP A 91 -21.92 22.97 24.79
CA ASP A 91 -21.90 22.23 26.05
C ASP A 91 -22.99 21.13 26.14
N ALA A 92 -24.02 21.20 25.30
CA ALA A 92 -25.06 20.18 25.18
C ALA A 92 -24.73 19.10 24.15
N GLY A 93 -23.61 19.25 23.42
CA GLY A 93 -23.18 18.34 22.36
C GLY A 93 -23.84 18.61 21.00
N GLU A 94 -24.55 19.74 20.85
CA GLU A 94 -25.17 20.13 19.57
C GLU A 94 -24.11 20.72 18.64
N VAL A 95 -24.07 20.28 17.37
CA VAL A 95 -23.14 20.83 16.38
C VAL A 95 -23.59 22.23 15.98
N ILE A 96 -22.75 23.23 16.26
CA ILE A 96 -23.04 24.65 16.02
C ILE A 96 -22.19 25.27 14.90
N ASP A 97 -21.07 24.65 14.53
CA ASP A 97 -20.19 25.13 13.46
C ASP A 97 -19.34 23.99 12.89
N TYR A 98 -18.64 24.26 11.80
CA TYR A 98 -17.70 23.36 11.14
C TYR A 98 -16.40 24.09 10.83
N HIS A 99 -15.31 23.68 11.48
CA HIS A 99 -13.98 24.24 11.22
C HIS A 99 -13.19 23.31 10.31
N PRO A 100 -12.23 23.81 9.51
CA PRO A 100 -11.28 22.94 8.84
C PRO A 100 -10.58 22.03 9.85
N GLU A 101 -10.18 20.84 9.40
CA GLU A 101 -9.38 19.88 10.17
C GLU A 101 -8.24 20.58 10.95
N PRO A 102 -7.98 20.18 12.21
CA PRO A 102 -6.83 20.68 12.97
C PRO A 102 -5.53 20.53 12.18
N GLU A 103 -4.63 21.51 12.28
CA GLU A 103 -3.36 21.49 11.53
C GLU A 103 -2.49 20.27 11.86
N ALA A 104 -2.53 19.81 13.12
CA ALA A 104 -1.78 18.63 13.55
C ALA A 104 -2.27 17.36 12.85
N ASP A 105 -3.59 17.16 12.78
CA ASP A 105 -4.21 16.01 12.14
C ASP A 105 -3.94 16.03 10.62
N TYR A 106 -4.07 17.19 9.98
CA TYR A 106 -3.72 17.35 8.58
C TYR A 106 -2.23 17.07 8.32
N ALA A 107 -1.33 17.55 9.18
CA ALA A 107 0.10 17.31 9.05
C ALA A 107 0.44 15.82 9.17
N GLU A 108 -0.23 15.08 10.06
CA GLU A 108 -0.08 13.63 10.19
C GLU A 108 -0.52 12.90 8.92
N ARG A 109 -1.70 13.23 8.37
CA ARG A 109 -2.19 12.64 7.12
C ARG A 109 -1.31 12.99 5.93
N LEU A 110 -0.82 14.22 5.85
CA LEU A 110 0.08 14.66 4.79
C LEU A 110 1.41 13.89 4.87
N ALA A 111 2.01 13.76 6.05
CA ALA A 111 3.24 13.00 6.24
C ALA A 111 3.05 11.52 5.89
N ALA A 112 1.93 10.92 6.29
CA ALA A 112 1.58 9.55 5.91
C ALA A 112 1.45 9.39 4.39
N TRP A 113 0.80 10.35 3.73
CA TRP A 113 0.69 10.35 2.27
C TRP A 113 2.05 10.51 1.59
N GLU A 114 2.89 11.45 2.05
CA GLU A 114 4.25 11.67 1.52
C GLU A 114 5.11 10.41 1.64
N ALA A 115 5.03 9.70 2.77
CA ALA A 115 5.73 8.42 2.94
C ALA A 115 5.30 7.36 1.91
N LEU A 116 4.02 7.35 1.50
CA LEU A 116 3.52 6.43 0.48
C LEU A 116 3.97 6.80 -0.94
N THR A 117 4.39 8.05 -1.17
CA THR A 117 4.96 8.52 -2.45
C THR A 117 6.43 8.18 -2.64
N GLN A 118 7.07 7.55 -1.65
CA GLN A 118 8.45 7.09 -1.73
C GLN A 118 8.51 5.56 -1.93
N GLU A 119 9.64 5.10 -2.48
CA GLU A 119 10.02 3.69 -2.40
C GLU A 119 10.20 3.30 -0.93
N ARG A 120 9.66 2.15 -0.55
CA ARG A 120 9.71 1.67 0.83
C ARG A 120 9.90 0.17 0.91
N GLU A 121 10.77 -0.25 1.82
CA GLU A 121 10.90 -1.64 2.22
C GLU A 121 9.86 -1.97 3.29
N VAL A 122 9.19 -3.11 3.14
CA VAL A 122 8.20 -3.62 4.10
C VAL A 122 8.51 -5.05 4.45
N THR A 123 8.54 -5.31 5.75
CA THR A 123 8.63 -6.65 6.32
C THR A 123 7.22 -7.25 6.34
N ILE A 124 7.02 -8.38 5.66
CA ILE A 124 5.75 -9.11 5.52
C ILE A 124 5.91 -10.60 5.79
#